data_AF-A0A2M9N6S7-F1
#
_entry.id   AF-A0A2M9N6S7-F1
#
_cell.length_a   1.000
_cell.length_b   1.000
_cell.length_c   1.000
_cell.angle_alpha   90.00
_cell.angle_beta   90.00
_cell.angle_gamma   90.00
#
_symmetry.space_group_name_H-M   'P 1'
#
loop_
_entity.id
_entity.type
_entity.pdbx_description
1 polymer ?
#
loop_
_entity_poly.entity_id
_entity_poly.type
_entity_poly.pdbx_seq_one_letter_code
_entity_poly.pdbx_strand_id
1 'polypeptide(L)'
;MEYKGRELICTEEELQQFIDGLTIMHQVYKFTDKFNGQFIHNPTGNENARYYVLQVGDRTFLQPHAPFEMGIVPITEENALEYIERHADELTDMVIFEKFAVQPEDSLEVLKKKNSELQIIADELKQRNAAMQDDQLFILEALATAGII
;
A
#
# COMPACT_ATOMS: atom_id res chain seq x y z
N MET A 1 -6.67 -5.54 -6.99
CA MET A 1 -6.53 -6.94 -6.48
C MET A 1 -6.20 -6.91 -4.99
N GLU A 2 -6.33 -8.01 -4.25
CA GLU A 2 -5.90 -8.07 -2.85
C GLU A 2 -4.57 -8.82 -2.72
N TYR A 3 -3.62 -8.25 -1.98
CA TYR A 3 -2.31 -8.85 -1.70
C TYR A 3 -1.97 -8.69 -0.21
N LYS A 4 -1.80 -9.82 0.50
CA LYS A 4 -1.48 -9.87 1.94
C LYS A 4 -2.37 -8.94 2.79
N GLY A 5 -3.68 -8.91 2.51
CA GLY A 5 -4.66 -8.11 3.26
C GLY A 5 -4.71 -6.63 2.89
N ARG A 6 -4.10 -6.20 1.78
CA ARG A 6 -4.18 -4.83 1.26
C ARG A 6 -4.66 -4.81 -0.19
N GLU A 7 -5.46 -3.80 -0.52
CA GLU A 7 -5.90 -3.58 -1.89
C GLU A 7 -4.79 -2.88 -2.70
N LEU A 8 -4.48 -3.46 -3.87
CA LEU A 8 -3.49 -2.97 -4.83
C LEU A 8 -4.15 -2.48 -6.13
N ILE A 9 -3.60 -1.40 -6.67
CA ILE A 9 -3.95 -0.75 -7.95
C ILE A 9 -3.07 -1.33 -9.08
N CYS A 10 -3.13 -2.65 -9.29
CA CYS A 10 -2.49 -3.33 -10.41
C CYS A 10 -3.22 -4.64 -10.72
N THR A 11 -2.91 -5.23 -11.89
CA THR A 11 -3.30 -6.62 -12.19
C THR A 11 -2.31 -7.63 -11.60
N GLU A 12 -2.68 -8.91 -11.59
CA GLU A 12 -1.79 -9.99 -11.13
C GLU A 12 -0.56 -10.11 -12.02
N GLU A 13 -0.70 -9.94 -13.34
CA GLU A 13 0.40 -9.99 -14.29
C GLU A 13 1.37 -8.83 -14.09
N GLU A 14 0.86 -7.62 -13.84
CA GLU A 14 1.69 -6.44 -13.56
C GLU A 14 2.46 -6.60 -12.24
N LEU A 15 1.83 -7.16 -11.22
CA LEU A 15 2.49 -7.47 -9.95
C LEU A 15 3.60 -8.50 -10.14
N GLN A 16 3.32 -9.58 -10.87
CA GLN A 16 4.32 -10.63 -11.12
C GLN A 16 5.51 -10.08 -11.91
N GLN A 17 5.26 -9.32 -12.97
CA GLN A 17 6.33 -8.67 -13.74
C GLN A 17 7.18 -7.73 -12.88
N PHE A 18 6.56 -7.03 -11.93
CA PHE A 18 7.28 -6.17 -11.00
C PHE A 18 8.18 -6.95 -10.04
N ILE A 19 7.67 -8.05 -9.48
CA ILE A 19 8.43 -8.93 -8.58
C ILE A 19 9.58 -9.58 -9.34
N ASP A 20 9.32 -10.11 -10.54
CA ASP A 20 10.34 -10.77 -11.37
C ASP A 20 11.43 -9.79 -11.85
N GLY A 21 11.08 -8.51 -12.02
CA GLY A 21 12.01 -7.45 -12.35
C GLY A 21 12.81 -6.92 -11.15
N LEU A 22 12.46 -7.31 -9.93
CA LEU A 22 13.10 -6.82 -8.72
C LEU A 22 14.46 -7.48 -8.53
N THR A 23 15.53 -6.69 -8.55
CA THR A 23 16.87 -7.22 -8.28
C THR A 23 17.04 -7.43 -6.79
N ILE A 24 17.23 -8.68 -6.36
CA ILE A 24 17.57 -9.04 -4.97
C ILE A 24 19.00 -9.58 -4.96
N MET A 25 19.89 -8.92 -4.22
CA MET A 25 21.27 -9.36 -4.03
C MET A 25 21.61 -9.35 -2.55
N HIS A 26 22.39 -10.34 -2.11
CA HIS A 26 22.85 -10.36 -0.73
C HIS A 26 24.30 -10.85 -0.63
N GLN A 27 24.98 -10.40 0.41
CA GLN A 27 26.32 -10.86 0.72
C GLN A 27 26.54 -10.88 2.23
N VAL A 28 27.14 -11.97 2.72
CA VAL A 28 27.46 -12.18 4.13
C VAL A 28 28.95 -11.91 4.36
N TYR A 29 29.27 -11.23 5.44
CA TYR A 29 30.60 -10.77 5.78
C TYR A 29 30.94 -11.10 7.23
N LYS A 30 32.23 -11.23 7.53
CA LYS A 30 32.73 -11.19 8.91
C LYS A 30 32.91 -9.75 9.34
N PHE A 31 32.78 -9.46 10.63
CA PHE A 31 33.08 -8.12 11.17
C PHE A 31 34.56 -7.72 11.05
N THR A 32 35.44 -8.67 10.73
CA THR A 32 36.84 -8.41 10.36
C THR A 32 37.01 -7.94 8.91
N ASP A 33 35.97 -8.08 8.07
CA ASP A 33 35.99 -7.65 6.68
C ASP A 33 35.58 -6.18 6.57
N LYS A 34 36.05 -5.51 5.53
CA LYS A 34 35.64 -4.13 5.23
C LYS A 34 34.47 -4.13 4.27
N PHE A 35 33.47 -3.30 4.56
CA PHE A 35 32.43 -2.92 3.61
C PHE A 35 32.61 -1.45 3.24
N ASN A 36 32.69 -1.15 1.95
CA ASN A 36 32.98 0.20 1.43
C ASN A 36 34.22 0.85 2.10
N GLY A 37 35.26 0.06 2.35
CA GLY A 37 36.51 0.51 2.96
C GLY A 37 36.47 0.74 4.47
N GLN A 38 35.31 0.54 5.12
CA GLN A 38 35.12 0.73 6.56
C GLN A 38 34.90 -0.60 7.29
N PHE A 39 35.36 -0.68 8.53
CA PHE A 39 35.02 -1.79 9.42
C PHE A 39 33.65 -1.55 10.04
N ILE A 40 32.84 -2.60 10.07
CA ILE A 40 31.55 -2.57 10.74
C ILE A 40 31.78 -2.98 12.20
N HIS A 41 31.22 -2.22 13.15
CA HIS A 41 31.28 -2.59 14.55
C HIS A 41 30.42 -3.83 14.81
N ASN A 42 30.93 -4.81 15.55
CA ASN A 42 30.17 -5.98 15.99
C ASN A 42 29.41 -5.66 17.28
N PRO A 43 28.08 -5.46 17.23
CA PRO A 43 27.32 -5.09 18.41
C PRO A 43 27.07 -6.27 19.35
N THR A 44 27.24 -7.51 18.88
CA THR A 44 26.85 -8.73 19.60
C THR A 44 27.93 -9.20 20.57
N GLY A 45 29.18 -8.75 20.40
CA GLY A 45 30.34 -9.24 21.13
C GLY A 45 30.76 -10.69 20.80
N ASN A 46 30.05 -11.37 19.90
CA ASN A 46 30.35 -12.75 19.50
C ASN A 46 31.30 -12.77 18.30
N GLU A 47 32.46 -13.43 18.43
CA GLU A 47 33.48 -13.54 17.36
C GLU A 47 32.99 -14.27 16.10
N ASN A 48 32.03 -15.18 16.25
CA ASN A 48 31.44 -15.91 15.13
C ASN A 48 30.31 -15.14 14.46
N ALA A 49 29.96 -13.97 14.97
CA ALA A 49 28.92 -13.15 14.35
C ALA A 49 29.32 -12.71 12.94
N ARG A 50 28.31 -12.57 12.11
CA ARG A 50 28.35 -12.08 10.74
C ARG A 50 27.43 -10.87 10.65
N TYR A 51 27.68 -10.03 9.64
CA TYR A 51 26.69 -9.09 9.15
C TYR A 51 26.39 -9.42 7.70
N TYR A 52 25.24 -9.01 7.21
CA TYR A 52 24.94 -9.11 5.80
C TYR A 52 24.58 -7.75 5.22
N VAL A 53 24.79 -7.65 3.92
CA VAL A 53 24.29 -6.56 3.10
C VAL A 53 23.25 -7.16 2.17
N LEU A 54 22.06 -6.57 2.17
CA LEU A 54 20.92 -6.98 1.35
C LEU A 54 20.49 -5.81 0.49
N GLN A 55 20.44 -6.01 -0.82
CA GLN A 55 19.91 -5.07 -1.78
C GLN A 55 18.60 -5.61 -2.35
N VAL A 56 17.57 -4.78 -2.32
CA VAL A 56 16.23 -5.06 -2.85
C VAL A 56 15.83 -3.87 -3.72
N GLY A 57 15.86 -4.07 -5.05
CA GLY A 57 15.76 -2.99 -6.02
C GLY A 57 16.91 -1.98 -5.87
N ASP A 58 16.57 -0.71 -5.68
CA ASP A 58 17.54 0.38 -5.52
C ASP A 58 17.96 0.63 -4.05
N ARG A 59 17.42 -0.13 -3.10
CA ARG A 59 17.69 0.05 -1.66
C ARG A 59 18.70 -0.96 -1.18
N THR A 60 19.70 -0.50 -0.44
CA THR A 60 20.72 -1.35 0.19
C THR A 60 20.65 -1.23 1.70
N PHE A 61 20.58 -2.36 2.39
CA PHE A 61 20.49 -2.49 3.83
C PHE A 61 21.73 -3.20 4.36
N LEU A 62 22.28 -2.71 5.46
CA LEU A 62 23.36 -3.35 6.19
C LEU A 62 22.81 -3.79 7.55
N GLN A 63 22.82 -5.09 7.81
CA GLN A 63 22.22 -5.68 9.00
C GLN A 63 23.29 -6.36 9.87
N PRO A 64 23.66 -5.78 11.03
CA PRO A 64 24.72 -6.29 11.90
C PRO A 64 24.24 -7.23 13.03
N HIS A 65 22.94 -7.47 13.16
CA HIS A 65 22.34 -8.39 14.14
C HIS A 65 20.96 -8.85 13.64
N ALA A 66 20.39 -9.91 14.21
CA ALA A 66 19.12 -10.45 13.73
C ALA A 66 17.99 -9.38 13.84
N PRO A 67 17.34 -8.99 12.72
CA PRO A 67 16.37 -7.89 12.72
C PRO A 67 15.02 -8.24 13.35
N PHE A 68 14.70 -9.53 13.45
CA PHE A 68 13.39 -10.01 13.91
C PHE A 68 13.38 -10.55 15.33
N GLU A 69 14.54 -10.52 15.98
CA GLU A 69 14.71 -10.98 17.35
C GLU A 69 14.76 -9.80 18.31
N MET A 70 14.27 -10.01 19.53
CA MET A 70 14.35 -8.99 20.56
C MET A 70 15.78 -8.89 21.10
N GLY A 71 16.39 -7.71 20.97
CA GLY A 71 17.74 -7.43 21.46
C GLY A 71 18.82 -7.63 20.40
N ILE A 72 20.09 -7.72 20.83
CA ILE A 72 21.25 -7.84 19.93
C ILE A 72 21.61 -9.32 19.76
N VAL A 73 20.84 -10.02 18.95
CA VAL A 73 21.06 -11.45 18.66
C VAL A 73 22.02 -11.62 17.48
N PRO A 74 23.07 -12.47 17.60
CA PRO A 74 24.05 -12.64 16.55
C PRO A 74 23.48 -13.36 15.33
N ILE A 75 23.82 -12.85 14.16
CA ILE A 75 23.72 -13.60 12.91
C ILE A 75 24.99 -14.43 12.76
N THR A 76 24.87 -15.71 12.46
CA THR A 76 25.97 -16.62 12.17
C THR A 76 25.87 -17.07 10.71
N GLU A 77 26.91 -17.74 10.23
CA GLU A 77 26.91 -18.30 8.88
C GLU A 77 25.80 -19.33 8.67
N GLU A 78 25.37 -20.01 9.74
CA GLU A 78 24.33 -21.04 9.73
C GLU A 78 22.92 -20.45 9.62
N ASN A 79 22.66 -19.30 10.24
CA ASN A 79 21.32 -18.68 10.27
C ASN A 79 21.19 -17.44 9.36
N ALA A 80 22.29 -16.97 8.75
CA ALA A 80 22.27 -15.75 7.94
C ALA A 80 21.29 -15.84 6.78
N LEU A 81 21.23 -16.98 6.09
CA LEU A 81 20.37 -17.14 4.92
C LEU A 81 18.89 -17.00 5.29
N GLU A 82 18.44 -17.63 6.38
CA GLU A 82 17.06 -17.52 6.87
C GLU A 82 16.67 -16.07 7.17
N TYR A 83 17.54 -15.33 7.88
CA TYR A 83 17.29 -13.92 8.16
C TYR A 83 17.31 -13.05 6.91
N ILE A 84 18.16 -13.36 5.93
CA ILE A 84 18.23 -12.63 4.66
C ILE A 84 16.97 -12.85 3.83
N GLU A 85 16.53 -14.11 3.67
CA GLU A 85 15.34 -14.45 2.90
C GLU A 85 14.10 -13.78 3.47
N ARG A 86 13.90 -13.89 4.79
CA ARG A 86 12.78 -13.23 5.46
C ARG A 86 12.84 -11.70 5.34
N HIS A 87 14.03 -11.11 5.42
CA HIS A 87 14.18 -9.67 5.25
C HIS A 87 13.96 -9.23 3.81
N ALA A 88 14.38 -10.03 2.83
CA ALA A 88 14.12 -9.77 1.42
C ALA A 88 12.61 -9.81 1.13
N ASP A 89 11.88 -10.76 1.71
CA ASP A 89 10.42 -10.85 1.59
C ASP A 89 9.71 -9.61 2.18
N GLU A 90 10.07 -9.21 3.40
CA GLU A 90 9.49 -8.03 4.05
C GLU A 90 9.78 -6.73 3.27
N LEU A 91 11.00 -6.60 2.72
CA LEU A 91 11.36 -5.45 1.89
C LEU A 91 10.66 -5.48 0.53
N THR A 92 10.48 -6.66 -0.07
CA THR A 92 9.73 -6.82 -1.31
C THR A 92 8.28 -6.39 -1.12
N ASP A 93 7.64 -6.85 -0.04
CA ASP A 93 6.29 -6.43 0.34
C ASP A 93 6.21 -4.91 0.53
N MET A 94 7.17 -4.32 1.22
CA MET A 94 7.22 -2.88 1.45
C MET A 94 7.27 -2.11 0.12
N VAL A 95 8.12 -2.54 -0.82
CA VAL A 95 8.26 -1.91 -2.13
C VAL A 95 7.01 -2.11 -2.99
N ILE A 96 6.36 -3.28 -2.92
CA ILE A 96 5.05 -3.51 -3.57
C ILE A 96 4.00 -2.53 -3.03
N PHE A 97 3.90 -2.39 -1.71
CA PHE A 97 2.90 -1.51 -1.11
C PHE A 97 3.16 -0.04 -1.40
N GLU A 98 4.41 0.40 -1.38
CA GLU A 98 4.76 1.78 -1.76
C GLU A 98 4.36 2.10 -3.20
N LYS A 99 4.44 1.12 -4.11
CA LYS A 99 4.15 1.33 -5.53
C LYS A 99 2.68 1.17 -5.88
N PHE A 100 2.00 0.19 -5.28
CA PHE A 100 0.69 -0.26 -5.74
C PHE A 100 -0.42 -0.15 -4.69
N ALA A 101 -0.13 0.05 -3.40
CA ALA A 101 -1.19 0.11 -2.41
C ALA A 101 -2.10 1.32 -2.63
N VAL A 102 -3.41 1.10 -2.54
CA VAL A 102 -4.41 2.18 -2.55
C VAL A 102 -4.15 3.10 -1.37
N GLN A 103 -3.89 4.38 -1.62
CA GLN A 103 -3.75 5.35 -0.55
C GLN A 103 -5.14 5.80 -0.06
N PRO A 104 -5.31 6.05 1.26
CA PRO A 104 -6.57 6.60 1.79
C PRO A 104 -6.99 7.89 1.10
N GLU A 105 -6.03 8.71 0.67
CA GLU A 105 -6.24 9.96 -0.06
C GLU A 105 -6.94 9.72 -1.40
N ASP A 106 -6.52 8.70 -2.15
CA ASP A 106 -7.13 8.32 -3.44
C ASP A 106 -8.59 7.92 -3.24
N SER A 107 -8.86 7.14 -2.20
CA SER A 107 -10.22 6.72 -1.83
C SER A 107 -11.10 7.92 -1.44
N LEU A 108 -10.52 8.91 -0.75
CA LEU A 108 -11.23 10.10 -0.29
C LEU A 108 -11.60 11.04 -1.44
N GLU A 109 -10.73 11.19 -2.44
CA GLU A 109 -11.06 11.93 -3.67
C GLU A 109 -12.17 11.26 -4.47
N VAL A 110 -12.10 9.94 -4.65
CA VAL A 110 -13.16 9.16 -5.33
C VAL A 110 -14.49 9.31 -4.60
N LEU A 111 -14.49 9.23 -3.26
CA LEU A 111 -15.68 9.42 -2.45
C LEU A 111 -16.24 10.84 -2.56
N LYS A 112 -15.39 11.87 -2.52
CA LYS A 112 -15.82 13.27 -2.72
C LYS A 112 -16.49 13.47 -4.08
N LYS A 113 -15.89 12.92 -5.14
CA LYS A 113 -16.45 12.99 -6.49
C LYS A 113 -17.83 12.33 -6.56
N LYS A 114 -17.95 11.08 -6.09
CA LYS A 114 -19.25 10.38 -6.05
C LYS A 114 -20.30 11.14 -5.24
N ASN A 115 -19.91 11.73 -4.11
CA ASN A 115 -20.83 12.49 -3.28
C ASN A 115 -21.33 13.76 -4.00
N SER A 116 -20.46 14.44 -4.75
CA SER A 116 -20.85 15.59 -5.56
C SER A 116 -21.80 15.20 -6.71
N GLU A 117 -21.59 14.07 -7.37
CA GLU A 117 -22.47 13.55 -8.42
C GLU A 117 -23.85 13.18 -7.85
N LEU A 118 -23.89 12.52 -6.70
CA LEU A 118 -25.13 12.18 -6.01
C LEU A 118 -25.90 13.43 -5.57
N GLN A 119 -25.19 14.47 -5.12
CA GLN A 119 -25.82 15.74 -4.75
C GLN A 119 -26.49 16.41 -5.94
N ILE A 120 -25.83 16.44 -7.11
CA ILE A 120 -26.41 16.97 -8.34
C ILE A 120 -27.68 16.20 -8.72
N ILE A 121 -27.64 14.86 -8.70
CA ILE A 121 -28.81 14.03 -9.00
C ILE A 121 -29.95 14.29 -8.01
N ALA A 122 -29.63 14.42 -6.72
CA ALA A 122 -30.63 14.72 -5.69
C ALA A 122 -31.30 16.09 -5.91
N ASP A 123 -30.55 17.09 -6.32
CA ASP A 123 -31.06 18.44 -6.59
C ASP A 123 -31.92 18.47 -7.86
N GLU A 124 -31.52 17.75 -8.91
CA GLU A 124 -32.34 17.57 -10.13
C GLU A 124 -33.68 16.87 -9.83
N LEU A 125 -33.67 15.82 -9.00
CA LEU A 125 -34.88 15.11 -8.59
C LEU A 125 -35.80 16.00 -7.75
N LYS A 126 -35.24 16.81 -6.83
CA LYS A 126 -36.02 17.79 -6.07
C LYS A 126 -36.69 18.82 -6.97
N GLN A 127 -35.96 19.36 -7.94
CA GLN A 127 -36.52 20.33 -8.90
C GLN A 127 -37.64 19.70 -9.74
N ARG A 128 -37.45 18.49 -10.25
CA ARG A 128 -38.51 17.76 -10.98
C ARG A 128 -39.74 17.50 -10.12
N ASN A 129 -39.56 17.08 -8.88
CA ASN A 129 -40.68 16.83 -7.97
C ASN A 129 -41.46 18.12 -7.67
N ALA A 130 -40.77 19.25 -7.46
CA ALA A 130 -41.43 20.53 -7.25
C ALA A 130 -42.25 20.95 -8.48
N ALA A 131 -41.67 20.85 -9.69
CA ALA A 131 -42.38 21.15 -10.92
C ALA A 131 -43.63 20.27 -11.13
N MET A 132 -43.53 18.98 -10.82
CA MET A 132 -44.69 18.07 -10.89
C MET A 132 -45.78 18.42 -9.86
N GLN A 133 -45.42 18.86 -8.65
CA GLN A 133 -46.39 19.30 -7.65
C GLN A 133 -47.10 20.57 -8.09
N ASP A 134 -46.38 21.52 -8.67
CA ASP A 134 -46.96 22.75 -9.22
C ASP A 134 -47.93 22.44 -10.37
N ASP A 135 -47.55 21.54 -11.29
CA ASP A 135 -48.43 21.08 -12.38
C ASP A 135 -49.70 20.41 -11.84
N GLN A 136 -49.58 19.57 -10.80
CA GLN A 136 -50.73 18.93 -10.16
C GLN A 136 -51.67 19.96 -9.51
N LEU A 137 -51.11 20.97 -8.84
CA LEU A 137 -51.88 22.05 -8.22
C LEU A 137 -52.65 22.85 -9.28
N PHE A 138 -51.98 23.20 -10.38
CA PHE A 138 -52.61 23.90 -11.50
C PHE A 138 -53.78 23.11 -12.11
N ILE A 139 -53.59 21.80 -12.31
CA ILE A 139 -54.67 20.93 -12.82
C ILE A 139 -55.84 20.88 -11.83
N LEU A 140 -55.58 20.75 -10.53
CA LEU A 140 -56.63 20.75 -9.50
C LEU A 140 -57.42 22.06 -9.48
N GLU A 141 -56.74 23.20 -9.56
CA GLU A 141 -57.39 24.52 -9.62
C GLU A 141 -58.25 24.67 -10.88
N ALA A 142 -57.75 24.22 -12.04
CA ALA A 142 -58.49 24.26 -13.30
C ALA A 142 -59.76 23.37 -13.25
N LEU A 143 -59.65 22.17 -12.69
CA LEU A 143 -60.78 21.24 -12.52
C LEU A 143 -61.85 21.77 -11.55
N ALA A 144 -61.43 22.40 -10.44
CA ALA A 144 -62.33 23.05 -9.49
C ALA A 144 -63.07 24.24 -10.13
N THR A 145 -62.36 25.05 -10.94
CA THR A 145 -62.95 26.19 -11.66
C THR A 145 -63.95 25.73 -12.74
N ALA A 146 -63.71 24.57 -13.35
CA ALA A 146 -64.61 23.95 -14.31
C ALA A 146 -65.82 23.21 -13.66
N GLY A 147 -65.86 23.10 -12.33
CA GLY A 147 -66.95 22.44 -11.59
C GLY A 147 -66.98 20.91 -11.74
N ILE A 148 -65.86 20.30 -12.10
CA ILE A 148 -65.72 18.83 -12.30
C ILE A 148 -65.49 18.12 -10.95
N ILE A 149 -64.89 18.83 -10.00
CA ILE A 149 -64.65 18.43 -8.61
C ILE A 149 -64.88 19.63 -7.69
#